data_AF-A0A839PDQ6-F1
#
_entry.id   AF-A0A839PDQ6-F1
#
_cell.length_a   1.000
_cell.length_b   1.000
_cell.length_c   1.000
_cell.angle_alpha   90.00
_cell.angle_beta   90.00
_cell.angle_gamma   90.00
#
_symmetry.space_group_name_H-M   'P 1'
#
loop_
_entity.id
_entity.type
_entity.pdbx_description
1 polymer ?
#
loop_
_entity_poly.entity_id
_entity_poly.type
_entity_poly.pdbx_seq_one_letter_code
_entity_poly.pdbx_strand_id
1 'polypeptide(L)'
;MKTSKAWLTALGNAQAGVTNLQVMNEFTHVVFRRMPHLDEEAVYAMADGISGWGSAGISLETIASASKIRRSNHYPWWDCLLLASALELGCKFFLSEDMHDGHDIDGLTIINPFMRAPSEILARY
;
A
#
# COMPACT_ATOMS: atom_id res chain seq x y z
N MET A 1 16.36 6.41 -2.72
CA MET A 1 15.43 7.36 -3.40
C MET A 1 15.08 7.00 -4.85
N LYS A 2 15.91 6.25 -5.61
CA LYS A 2 15.60 5.85 -7.01
C LYS A 2 14.59 4.69 -7.14
N THR A 3 14.43 3.85 -6.11
CA THR A 3 13.71 2.57 -6.22
C THR A 3 12.19 2.69 -6.07
N SER A 4 11.67 3.54 -5.18
CA SER A 4 10.22 3.71 -5.01
C SER A 4 9.52 4.32 -6.22
N LYS A 5 10.14 5.31 -6.90
CA LYS A 5 9.62 5.85 -8.16
C LYS A 5 9.56 4.79 -9.26
N ALA A 6 10.56 3.91 -9.33
CA ALA A 6 10.57 2.82 -10.30
C ALA A 6 9.37 1.86 -10.10
N TRP A 7 9.01 1.57 -8.84
CA TRP A 7 7.80 0.82 -8.51
C TRP A 7 6.53 1.51 -8.99
N LEU A 8 6.36 2.81 -8.71
CA LEU A 8 5.17 3.54 -9.15
C LEU A 8 5.04 3.57 -10.69
N THR A 9 6.14 3.81 -11.41
CA THR A 9 6.14 3.78 -12.87
C THR A 9 5.84 2.39 -13.42
N ALA A 10 6.44 1.33 -12.85
CA ALA A 10 6.21 -0.03 -13.30
C ALA A 10 4.74 -0.46 -13.07
N LEU A 11 4.18 -0.17 -11.91
CA LEU A 11 2.78 -0.47 -11.58
C LEU A 11 1.81 0.30 -12.47
N GLY A 12 2.09 1.57 -12.76
CA GLY A 12 1.30 2.37 -13.69
C GLY A 12 1.33 1.82 -15.11
N ASN A 13 2.51 1.49 -15.63
CA ASN A 13 2.67 0.94 -16.98
C ASN A 13 2.02 -0.45 -17.14
N ALA A 14 2.08 -1.28 -16.10
CA ALA A 14 1.47 -2.60 -16.09
C ALA A 14 -0.03 -2.57 -15.73
N GLN A 15 -0.59 -1.40 -15.38
CA GLN A 15 -1.93 -1.24 -14.82
C GLN A 15 -2.22 -2.19 -13.64
N ALA A 16 -1.20 -2.42 -12.82
CA ALA A 16 -1.22 -3.40 -11.72
C ALA A 16 -1.21 -2.74 -10.33
N GLY A 17 -1.17 -1.40 -10.27
CA GLY A 17 -1.30 -0.66 -9.02
C GLY A 17 -2.69 -0.82 -8.44
N VAL A 18 -2.77 -1.13 -7.15
CA VAL A 18 -4.03 -1.24 -6.39
C VAL A 18 -3.92 -0.39 -5.13
N THR A 19 -4.91 0.46 -4.90
CA THR A 19 -5.03 1.31 -3.70
C THR A 19 -6.47 1.33 -3.20
N ASN A 20 -6.70 1.98 -2.06
CA ASN A 20 -8.02 2.15 -1.49
C ASN A 20 -8.12 3.48 -0.73
N LEU A 21 -9.30 3.78 -0.17
CA LEU A 21 -9.53 5.04 0.54
C LEU A 21 -8.71 5.16 1.84
N GLN A 22 -8.32 4.04 2.46
CA GLN A 22 -7.44 4.07 3.64
C GLN A 22 -6.03 4.52 3.28
N VAL A 23 -5.46 3.99 2.18
CA VAL A 23 -4.17 4.45 1.65
C VAL A 23 -4.22 5.95 1.33
N MET A 24 -5.34 6.42 0.75
CA MET A 24 -5.54 7.85 0.49
C MET A 24 -5.52 8.67 1.79
N ASN A 25 -6.25 8.25 2.83
CA ASN A 25 -6.27 8.93 4.13
C ASN A 25 -4.88 8.98 4.78
N GLU A 26 -4.15 7.86 4.76
CA GLU A 26 -2.80 7.77 5.32
C GLU A 26 -1.80 8.62 4.54
N PHE A 27 -1.87 8.58 3.21
CA PHE A 27 -1.05 9.43 2.36
C PHE A 27 -1.28 10.92 2.68
N THR A 28 -2.54 11.36 2.70
CA THR A 28 -2.90 12.75 3.02
C THR A 28 -2.36 13.15 4.38
N HIS A 29 -2.55 12.32 5.41
CA HIS A 29 -2.03 12.57 6.75
C HIS A 29 -0.50 12.68 6.77
N VAL A 30 0.20 11.78 6.08
CA VAL A 30 1.67 11.77 6.01
C VAL A 30 2.21 12.99 5.26
N VAL A 31 1.58 13.38 4.14
CA VAL A 31 2.00 14.55 3.36
C VAL A 31 1.83 15.82 4.17
N PHE A 32 0.68 16.05 4.81
CA PHE A 32 0.50 17.20 5.69
C PHE A 32 1.55 17.26 6.81
N ARG A 33 1.88 16.10 7.40
CA ARG A 33 2.88 16.03 8.48
C ARG A 33 4.31 16.26 8.00
N ARG A 34 4.68 15.72 6.83
CA ARG A 34 6.07 15.72 6.32
C ARG A 34 6.37 16.88 5.38
N MET A 35 5.35 17.49 4.76
CA MET A 35 5.46 18.58 3.80
C MET A 35 4.57 19.77 4.19
N PRO A 36 4.75 20.38 5.37
CA PRO A 36 3.87 21.43 5.88
C PRO A 36 3.94 22.75 5.09
N HIS A 37 4.79 22.81 4.06
CA HIS A 37 4.96 23.97 3.17
C HIS A 37 4.08 23.89 1.92
N LEU A 38 3.44 22.75 1.66
CA LEU A 38 2.46 22.61 0.59
C LEU A 38 1.12 23.23 1.03
N ASP A 39 0.42 23.84 0.10
CA ASP A 39 -0.97 24.25 0.34
C ASP A 39 -1.92 23.04 0.30
N GLU A 40 -3.12 23.21 0.85
CA GLU A 40 -4.11 22.13 0.94
C GLU A 40 -4.50 21.59 -0.45
N GLU A 41 -4.66 22.47 -1.43
CA GLU A 41 -5.02 22.11 -2.81
C GLU A 41 -3.97 21.18 -3.44
N ALA A 42 -2.68 21.45 -3.26
CA ALA A 42 -1.62 20.58 -3.74
C ALA A 42 -1.63 19.21 -3.05
N VAL A 43 -1.91 19.17 -1.74
CA VAL A 43 -2.00 17.89 -1.01
C VAL A 43 -3.18 17.06 -1.49
N TYR A 44 -4.36 17.67 -1.67
CA TYR A 44 -5.53 16.98 -2.18
C TYR A 44 -5.34 16.50 -3.63
N ALA A 45 -4.74 17.32 -4.50
CA ALA A 45 -4.41 16.90 -5.86
C ALA A 45 -3.46 15.68 -5.90
N MET A 46 -2.51 15.59 -4.97
CA MET A 46 -1.65 14.41 -4.84
C MET A 46 -2.43 13.18 -4.36
N ALA A 47 -3.33 13.35 -3.38
CA ALA A 47 -4.16 12.27 -2.86
C ALA A 47 -5.13 11.74 -3.91
N ASP A 48 -5.73 12.62 -4.71
CA ASP A 48 -6.59 12.26 -5.83
C ASP A 48 -5.85 11.42 -6.88
N GLY A 49 -4.56 11.71 -7.11
CA GLY A 49 -3.71 10.91 -8.00
C GLY A 49 -3.60 9.44 -7.56
N ILE A 50 -3.68 9.15 -6.26
CA ILE A 50 -3.63 7.78 -5.72
C ILE A 50 -4.95 7.04 -5.94
N SER A 51 -6.08 7.76 -5.96
CA SER A 51 -7.40 7.17 -6.18
C SER A 51 -7.55 6.54 -7.58
N GLY A 52 -6.70 6.92 -8.53
CA GLY A 52 -6.65 6.34 -9.87
C GLY A 52 -6.31 4.84 -9.90
N TRP A 53 -5.81 4.27 -8.80
CA TRP A 53 -5.54 2.84 -8.63
C TRP A 53 -6.59 2.10 -7.77
N GLY A 54 -7.63 2.80 -7.31
CA GLY A 54 -8.72 2.20 -6.57
C GLY A 54 -9.29 3.13 -5.49
N SER A 55 -10.56 2.89 -5.17
CA SER A 55 -11.32 3.69 -4.20
C SER A 55 -12.18 2.82 -3.28
N ALA A 56 -11.76 1.57 -3.04
CA ALA A 56 -12.47 0.68 -2.13
C ALA A 56 -12.47 1.25 -0.71
N GLY A 57 -13.58 1.09 0.02
CA GLY A 57 -13.68 1.44 1.43
C GLY A 57 -13.18 0.33 2.35
N ILE A 58 -13.12 0.61 3.64
CA ILE A 58 -12.97 -0.40 4.69
C ILE A 58 -14.36 -0.89 5.09
N SER A 59 -14.54 -2.21 5.20
CA SER A 59 -15.77 -2.82 5.69
C SER A 59 -15.59 -3.49 7.07
N LEU A 60 -16.69 -4.02 7.62
CA LEU A 60 -16.62 -4.81 8.87
C LEU A 60 -15.82 -6.09 8.67
N GLU A 61 -15.88 -6.68 7.49
CA GLU A 61 -15.09 -7.83 7.07
C GLU A 61 -13.60 -7.49 7.07
N THR A 62 -13.22 -6.31 6.54
CA THR A 62 -11.83 -5.82 6.58
C THR A 62 -11.32 -5.72 8.01
N ILE A 63 -12.13 -5.17 8.93
CA ILE A 63 -11.78 -5.04 10.35
C ILE A 63 -11.61 -6.42 11.00
N ALA A 64 -12.52 -7.36 10.72
CA ALA A 64 -12.46 -8.71 11.25
C ALA A 64 -11.21 -9.46 10.73
N SER A 65 -10.86 -9.28 9.46
CA SER A 65 -9.66 -9.82 8.84
C SER A 65 -8.39 -9.22 9.46
N ALA A 66 -8.32 -7.89 9.60
CA ALA A 66 -7.20 -7.20 10.24
C ALA A 66 -6.95 -7.67 11.68
N SER A 67 -8.02 -7.95 12.45
CA SER A 67 -7.92 -8.53 13.78
C SER A 67 -7.29 -9.92 13.79
N LYS A 68 -7.57 -10.76 12.79
CA LYS A 68 -6.89 -12.05 12.62
C LYS A 68 -5.42 -11.86 12.28
N ILE A 69 -5.10 -11.01 11.30
CA ILE A 69 -3.72 -10.70 10.89
C ILE A 69 -2.90 -10.21 12.09
N ARG A 70 -3.46 -9.29 12.90
CA ARG A 70 -2.77 -8.75 14.08
C ARG A 70 -2.46 -9.82 15.13
N ARG A 71 -3.38 -10.76 15.37
CA ARG A 71 -3.16 -11.84 16.34
C ARG A 71 -2.05 -12.79 15.91
N SER A 72 -1.93 -13.04 14.60
CA SER A 72 -0.92 -13.97 14.06
C SER A 72 0.43 -13.32 13.81
N ASN A 73 0.46 -12.04 13.41
CA ASN A 73 1.66 -11.38 12.89
C ASN A 73 2.15 -10.19 13.73
N HIS A 74 1.35 -9.72 14.67
CA HIS A 74 1.69 -8.64 15.61
C HIS A 74 2.02 -7.26 14.99
N TYR A 75 1.74 -7.04 13.71
CA TYR A 75 1.85 -5.72 13.08
C TYR A 75 0.93 -4.68 13.75
N PRO A 76 1.29 -3.38 13.74
CA PRO A 76 0.41 -2.29 14.14
C PRO A 76 -1.00 -2.39 13.53
N TRP A 77 -1.99 -1.83 14.21
CA TRP A 77 -3.39 -1.97 13.79
C TRP A 77 -3.66 -1.41 12.39
N TRP A 78 -3.16 -0.22 12.08
CA TRP A 78 -3.33 0.43 10.77
C TRP A 78 -2.69 -0.39 9.65
N ASP A 79 -1.49 -0.92 9.89
CA ASP A 79 -0.83 -1.85 8.98
C ASP A 79 -1.66 -3.12 8.72
N CYS A 80 -2.29 -3.68 9.76
CA CYS A 80 -3.15 -4.84 9.61
C CYS A 80 -4.40 -4.54 8.75
N LEU A 81 -4.94 -3.31 8.82
CA LEU A 81 -6.06 -2.89 7.97
C LEU A 81 -5.65 -2.79 6.50
N LEU A 82 -4.46 -2.28 6.21
CA LEU A 82 -3.93 -2.23 4.85
C LEU A 82 -3.67 -3.63 4.29
N LEU A 83 -3.08 -4.52 5.09
CA LEU A 83 -2.82 -5.91 4.71
C LEU A 83 -4.13 -6.67 4.44
N ALA A 84 -5.14 -6.51 5.31
CA ALA A 84 -6.46 -7.09 5.10
C ALA A 84 -7.11 -6.57 3.81
N SER A 85 -7.03 -5.26 3.57
CA SER A 85 -7.56 -4.65 2.34
C SER A 85 -6.87 -5.20 1.09
N ALA A 86 -5.54 -5.36 1.14
CA ALA A 86 -4.78 -5.91 0.02
C ALA A 86 -5.18 -7.37 -0.28
N LEU A 87 -5.39 -8.19 0.75
CA LEU A 87 -5.94 -9.55 0.58
C LEU A 87 -7.34 -9.54 -0.05
N GLU A 88 -8.24 -8.68 0.43
CA GLU A 88 -9.60 -8.55 -0.09
C GLU A 88 -9.66 -8.07 -1.53
N LEU A 89 -8.74 -7.19 -1.93
CA LEU A 89 -8.59 -6.71 -3.30
C LEU A 89 -7.82 -7.68 -4.21
N GLY A 90 -7.42 -8.85 -3.69
CA GLY A 90 -6.75 -9.89 -4.47
C GLY A 90 -5.29 -9.57 -4.82
N CYS A 91 -4.64 -8.67 -4.08
CA CYS A 91 -3.23 -8.37 -4.27
C CYS A 91 -2.37 -9.59 -3.94
N LYS A 92 -1.35 -9.84 -4.77
CA LYS A 92 -0.31 -10.85 -4.49
C LYS A 92 0.88 -10.28 -3.72
N PHE A 93 1.11 -8.98 -3.86
CA PHE A 93 2.25 -8.28 -3.28
C PHE A 93 1.78 -7.04 -2.51
N PHE A 94 2.43 -6.78 -1.38
CA PHE A 94 2.23 -5.59 -0.56
C PHE A 94 3.54 -4.82 -0.43
N LEU A 95 3.58 -3.57 -0.91
CA LEU A 95 4.79 -2.75 -0.84
C LEU A 95 4.88 -2.04 0.52
N SER A 96 5.92 -2.32 1.30
CA SER A 96 6.17 -1.63 2.56
C SER A 96 7.67 -1.55 2.89
N GLU A 97 8.14 -0.37 3.32
CA GLU A 97 9.53 -0.17 3.72
C GLU A 97 9.82 -0.59 5.18
N ASP A 98 8.78 -0.58 6.02
CA ASP A 98 8.89 -0.82 7.46
C ASP A 98 8.61 -2.28 7.87
N MET A 99 8.15 -3.10 6.92
CA MET A 99 7.84 -4.52 7.15
C MET A 99 8.93 -5.45 6.62
N HIS A 100 8.92 -6.71 7.08
CA HIS A 100 9.90 -7.72 6.71
C HIS A 100 9.73 -8.17 5.25
N ASP A 101 10.74 -7.92 4.40
CA ASP A 101 10.76 -8.36 2.99
C ASP A 101 10.60 -9.88 2.89
N GLY A 102 9.71 -10.33 2.00
CA GLY A 102 9.44 -11.73 1.74
C GLY A 102 8.51 -12.44 2.73
N HIS A 103 8.01 -11.74 3.75
CA HIS A 103 7.01 -12.33 4.65
C HIS A 103 5.69 -12.56 3.91
N ASP A 104 5.14 -13.77 4.00
CA ASP A 104 3.86 -14.15 3.42
C ASP A 104 2.75 -14.13 4.46
N ILE A 105 1.65 -13.47 4.13
CA ILE A 105 0.45 -13.39 4.97
C ILE A 105 -0.72 -13.89 4.12
N ASP A 106 -1.12 -15.13 4.33
CA ASP A 106 -2.24 -15.76 3.60
C ASP A 106 -2.10 -15.65 2.07
N GLY A 107 -0.89 -15.77 1.52
CA GLY A 107 -0.59 -15.63 0.09
C GLY A 107 -0.30 -14.21 -0.39
N LEU A 108 -0.36 -13.20 0.50
CA LEU A 108 0.11 -11.83 0.24
C LEU A 108 1.58 -11.71 0.67
N THR A 109 2.49 -11.57 -0.29
CA THR A 109 3.91 -11.40 -0.01
C THR A 109 4.28 -9.93 0.17
N ILE A 110 4.90 -9.60 1.30
CA ILE A 110 5.45 -8.26 1.55
C ILE A 110 6.73 -8.07 0.75
N ILE A 111 6.84 -6.95 0.04
CA ILE A 111 8.02 -6.58 -0.74
C ILE A 111 8.51 -5.23 -0.26
N ASN A 112 9.79 -5.16 0.12
CA ASN A 112 10.43 -3.89 0.44
C ASN A 112 10.87 -3.20 -0.87
N PRO A 113 10.28 -2.06 -1.23
CA PRO A 113 10.54 -1.39 -2.50
C PRO A 113 11.94 -0.78 -2.58
N PHE A 114 12.72 -0.77 -1.50
CA PHE A 114 14.12 -0.36 -1.48
C PHE A 114 15.11 -1.52 -1.55
N MET A 115 14.64 -2.76 -1.38
CA MET A 115 15.45 -3.98 -1.46
C MET A 115 15.24 -4.75 -2.78
N ARG A 116 14.04 -4.68 -3.36
CA ARG A 116 13.66 -5.40 -4.58
C ARG A 116 13.35 -4.44 -5.72
N ALA A 117 13.78 -4.79 -6.93
CA ALA A 117 13.41 -4.05 -8.13
C ALA A 117 12.07 -4.58 -8.70
N PRO A 118 11.24 -3.73 -9.33
CA PRO A 118 9.98 -4.18 -9.95
C PRO A 118 10.18 -5.32 -10.95
N SER A 119 11.25 -5.29 -11.74
CA SER A 119 11.57 -6.32 -12.73
C SER A 119 11.84 -7.70 -12.12
N GLU A 120 12.24 -7.78 -10.85
CA GLU A 120 12.49 -9.07 -10.17
C GLU A 120 11.18 -9.77 -9.79
N ILE A 121 10.14 -8.97 -9.54
CA ILE A 121 8.84 -9.42 -9.02
C ILE A 121 7.81 -9.51 -10.14
N LEU A 122 7.62 -8.42 -10.90
CA LEU A 122 6.59 -8.32 -11.92
C LEU A 122 6.88 -9.14 -13.18
N ALA A 123 8.14 -9.46 -13.50
CA ALA A 123 8.46 -10.27 -14.69
C ALA A 123 8.02 -11.74 -14.58
N ARG A 124 7.52 -12.16 -13.41
CA ARG A 124 7.12 -13.54 -13.12
C ARG A 124 5.60 -13.75 -13.14
N TYR A 125 4.82 -12.71 -13.45
CA TYR A 125 3.36 -12.69 -13.41
C TYR A 125 2.79 -11.84 -14.55
#